data_AF-A0A2N5YW37-F1
#
_entry.id   AF-A0A2N5YW37-F1
#
_cell.length_a   1.000
_cell.length_b   1.000
_cell.length_c   1.000
_cell.angle_alpha   90.00
_cell.angle_beta   90.00
_cell.angle_gamma   90.00
#
_symmetry.space_group_name_H-M   'P 1'
#
loop_
_entity.id
_entity.type
_entity.pdbx_description
1 polymer ?
#
loop_
_entity_poly.entity_id
_entity_poly.type
_entity_poly.pdbx_seq_one_letter_code
_entity_poly.pdbx_strand_id
1 'polypeptide(L)'
;MDKKYLSPISKGSTKKYFFIIEDTMYNEAADTIFIISYRPLKGKNFEGLQGVLHINSNGYAIQNVSAKPYEQTGAFNINIQQKYELIDSVQWFPVQLNTDLVMNMLQVSEDEAMMTNGEVNENYLPLIGVGKSYLSDISLNPDYKRRDFTQIDIEVSDGAEKKDSVFWNTYRKDPLS
;
A
#
# COMPACT_ATOMS: atom_id res chain seq x y z
N MET A 1 -11.46 -16.78 -6.40
CA MET A 1 -12.07 -16.60 -5.06
C MET A 1 -11.29 -15.52 -4.34
N ASP A 2 -11.96 -14.47 -3.86
CA ASP A 2 -11.31 -13.36 -3.16
C ASP A 2 -10.82 -13.82 -1.77
N LYS A 3 -9.50 -13.84 -1.57
CA LYS A 3 -8.92 -14.04 -0.24
C LYS A 3 -9.19 -12.79 0.61
N LYS A 4 -9.89 -12.97 1.74
CA LYS A 4 -10.13 -11.90 2.73
C LYS A 4 -9.09 -11.97 3.83
N TYR A 5 -8.12 -11.08 3.78
CA TYR A 5 -7.08 -10.98 4.81
C TYR A 5 -7.57 -10.25 6.05
N LEU A 6 -7.27 -10.78 7.23
CA LEU A 6 -7.55 -10.08 8.47
C LEU A 6 -6.45 -9.03 8.75
N SER A 7 -6.82 -7.77 8.94
CA SER A 7 -5.83 -6.71 9.20
C SER A 7 -5.11 -6.87 10.56
N PRO A 8 -3.78 -6.64 10.64
CA PRO A 8 -3.01 -6.69 11.88
C PRO A 8 -3.32 -5.55 12.86
N ILE A 9 -3.98 -4.49 12.41
CA ILE A 9 -4.37 -3.33 13.24
C ILE A 9 -5.87 -3.32 13.58
N SER A 10 -6.57 -4.43 13.27
CA SER A 10 -7.98 -4.59 13.61
C SER A 10 -8.17 -4.88 15.11
N LYS A 11 -9.36 -4.56 15.64
CA LYS A 11 -9.69 -4.86 17.05
C LYS A 11 -9.53 -6.36 17.34
N GLY A 12 -8.76 -6.69 18.36
CA GLY A 12 -8.47 -8.06 18.77
C GLY A 12 -7.36 -8.76 17.97
N SER A 13 -6.64 -8.03 17.10
CA SER A 13 -5.51 -8.56 16.33
C SER A 13 -4.40 -9.14 17.19
N THR A 14 -4.15 -8.59 18.38
CA THR A 14 -3.12 -9.07 19.33
C THR A 14 -3.33 -10.51 19.82
N LYS A 15 -4.53 -11.07 19.66
CA LYS A 15 -4.82 -12.50 19.95
C LYS A 15 -4.54 -13.43 18.76
N LYS A 16 -4.30 -12.86 17.58
CA LYS A 16 -4.17 -13.57 16.29
C LYS A 16 -2.81 -13.35 15.64
N TYR A 17 -2.20 -12.20 15.86
CA TYR A 17 -0.91 -11.78 15.37
C TYR A 17 0.10 -11.71 16.51
N PHE A 18 1.33 -12.10 16.19
CA PHE A 18 2.51 -11.87 16.98
C PHE A 18 3.14 -10.56 16.55
N PHE A 19 3.56 -9.75 17.52
CA PHE A 19 4.21 -8.45 17.30
C PHE A 19 5.53 -8.41 18.05
N ILE A 20 6.58 -7.91 17.41
CA ILE A 20 7.90 -7.70 18.01
C ILE A 20 8.33 -6.28 17.72
N ILE A 21 8.78 -5.55 18.74
CA ILE A 21 9.51 -4.29 18.52
C ILE A 21 10.92 -4.68 18.09
N GLU A 22 11.25 -4.40 16.84
CA GLU A 22 12.56 -4.68 16.25
C GLU A 22 13.56 -3.57 16.59
N ASP A 23 13.09 -2.32 16.57
CA ASP A 23 13.91 -1.14 16.80
C ASP A 23 13.08 0.06 17.25
N THR A 24 13.75 1.12 17.71
CA THR A 24 13.17 2.39 18.13
C THR A 24 14.06 3.53 17.63
N MET A 25 13.53 4.33 16.69
CA MET A 25 14.24 5.45 16.09
C MET A 25 13.72 6.79 16.62
N TYR A 26 14.50 7.86 16.47
CA TYR A 26 14.07 9.22 16.74
C TYR A 26 13.97 9.99 15.42
N ASN A 27 12.90 10.76 15.24
CA ASN A 27 12.77 11.66 14.09
C ASN A 27 13.34 13.06 14.41
N GLU A 28 13.41 13.91 13.38
CA GLU A 28 13.93 15.29 13.51
C GLU A 28 13.10 16.17 14.48
N ALA A 29 11.84 15.81 14.71
CA ALA A 29 10.95 16.47 15.66
C ALA A 29 11.07 15.94 17.10
N ALA A 30 12.06 15.07 17.37
CA ALA A 30 12.26 14.35 18.62
C ALA A 30 11.12 13.39 19.03
N ASP A 31 10.21 13.05 18.11
CA ASP A 31 9.28 11.95 18.31
C ASP A 31 10.02 10.61 18.17
N THR A 32 9.48 9.60 18.85
CA THR A 32 9.93 8.22 18.79
C THR A 32 9.14 7.45 17.72
N ILE A 33 9.83 6.68 16.90
CA ILE A 33 9.25 5.77 15.92
C ILE A 33 9.56 4.33 16.35
N PHE A 34 8.52 3.58 16.71
CA PHE A 34 8.63 2.16 17.01
C PHE A 34 8.52 1.35 15.72
N ILE A 35 9.55 0.55 15.43
CA ILE A 35 9.53 -0.39 14.31
C ILE A 35 9.04 -1.74 14.84
N ILE A 36 7.86 -2.16 14.40
CA ILE A 36 7.17 -3.35 14.89
C ILE A 36 6.94 -4.33 13.76
N SER A 37 7.62 -5.48 13.79
CA SER A 37 7.29 -6.58 12.87
C SER A 37 6.04 -7.30 13.35
N TYR A 38 5.25 -7.80 12.40
CA TYR A 38 4.08 -8.62 12.72
C TYR A 38 3.92 -9.81 11.77
N ARG A 39 3.37 -10.90 12.31
CA ARG A 39 3.00 -12.11 11.56
C ARG A 39 1.93 -12.90 12.31
N PRO A 40 1.14 -13.77 11.67
CA PRO A 40 0.17 -14.61 12.35
C PRO A 40 0.83 -15.44 13.47
N LEU A 41 0.13 -15.62 14.59
CA LEU A 41 0.57 -16.51 15.66
C LEU A 41 0.57 -17.97 15.15
N LYS A 42 1.53 -18.75 15.64
CA LYS A 42 1.61 -20.18 15.34
C LYS A 42 0.30 -20.90 15.71
N GLY A 43 -0.20 -21.73 14.82
CA GLY A 43 -1.41 -22.53 15.04
C GLY A 43 -2.74 -21.76 14.90
N LYS A 44 -2.72 -20.54 14.35
CA LYS A 44 -3.95 -19.82 13.99
C LYS A 44 -4.32 -20.08 12.53
N ASN A 45 -5.56 -20.53 12.28
CA ASN A 45 -6.09 -20.78 10.94
C ASN A 45 -6.88 -19.56 10.44
N PHE A 46 -6.20 -18.66 9.73
CA PHE A 46 -6.82 -17.57 8.98
C PHE A 46 -5.86 -17.06 7.91
N GLU A 47 -6.38 -16.44 6.85
CA GLU A 47 -5.57 -15.73 5.86
C GLU A 47 -5.01 -14.46 6.50
N GLY A 48 -3.73 -14.52 6.88
CA GLY A 48 -3.04 -13.45 7.58
C GLY A 48 -2.04 -12.72 6.70
N LEU A 49 -1.64 -11.54 7.18
CA LEU A 49 -0.60 -10.72 6.58
C LEU A 49 0.66 -10.76 7.44
N GLN A 50 1.80 -10.46 6.84
CA GLN A 50 3.03 -10.15 7.55
C GLN A 50 3.61 -8.85 7.03
N GLY A 51 4.42 -8.20 7.85
CA GLY A 51 5.05 -6.95 7.47
C GLY A 51 5.58 -6.18 8.66
N VAL A 52 5.73 -4.87 8.48
CA VAL A 52 6.34 -3.97 9.45
C VAL A 52 5.46 -2.73 9.60
N LEU A 53 5.22 -2.35 10.85
CA LEU A 53 4.57 -1.10 11.24
C LEU A 53 5.64 -0.14 11.76
N HIS A 54 5.60 1.10 11.29
CA HIS A 54 6.31 2.21 11.90
C HIS A 54 5.27 3.05 12.65
N ILE A 55 5.29 2.98 13.98
CA ILE A 55 4.34 3.68 14.84
C ILE A 55 5.02 4.91 15.43
N ASN A 56 4.48 6.08 15.13
CA ASN A 56 4.99 7.34 15.65
C ASN A 56 4.38 7.62 17.04
N SER A 57 5.19 8.02 18.01
CA SER A 57 4.73 8.36 19.37
C SER A 57 3.73 9.52 19.41
N ASN A 58 3.73 10.38 18.40
CA ASN A 58 2.70 11.40 18.21
C ASN A 58 1.38 10.74 17.80
N GLY A 59 0.51 10.55 18.79
CA GLY A 59 -0.82 9.96 18.62
C GLY A 59 -0.81 8.43 18.42
N TYR A 60 0.33 7.76 18.57
CA TYR A 60 0.50 6.32 18.28
C TYR A 60 -0.02 5.94 16.88
N ALA A 61 0.17 6.85 15.92
CA ALA A 61 -0.32 6.69 14.58
C ALA A 61 0.66 5.87 13.72
N ILE A 62 0.11 5.24 12.68
CA ILE A 62 0.91 4.55 11.67
C ILE A 62 1.53 5.62 10.79
N GLN A 63 2.86 5.70 10.77
CA GLN A 63 3.61 6.55 9.84
C GLN A 63 3.91 5.79 8.54
N ASN A 64 4.18 4.49 8.64
CA ASN A 64 4.40 3.63 7.49
C ASN A 64 3.99 2.19 7.81
N VAL A 65 3.38 1.50 6.86
CA VAL A 65 3.08 0.07 6.97
C VAL A 65 3.46 -0.63 5.68
N SER A 66 4.19 -1.74 5.81
CA SER A 66 4.33 -2.72 4.75
C SER A 66 3.48 -3.94 5.09
N ALA A 67 2.81 -4.51 4.09
CA ALA A 67 2.02 -5.72 4.27
C ALA A 67 2.10 -6.61 3.03
N LYS A 68 2.22 -7.92 3.26
CA LYS A 68 2.09 -8.96 2.25
C LYS A 68 1.39 -10.19 2.84
N PRO A 69 0.81 -11.08 2.02
CA PRO A 69 0.31 -12.36 2.49
C PRO A 69 1.37 -13.12 3.30
N TYR A 70 0.98 -13.70 4.43
CA TYR A 70 1.86 -14.59 5.18
C TYR A 70 2.17 -15.85 4.37
N GLU A 71 1.12 -16.48 3.84
CA GLU A 71 1.20 -17.53 2.84
C GLU A 71 0.98 -16.92 1.45
N GLN A 72 1.99 -16.96 0.59
CA GLN A 72 1.90 -16.42 -0.78
C GLN A 72 1.31 -17.45 -1.76
N THR A 73 0.30 -18.19 -1.28
CA THR A 73 -0.36 -19.23 -2.04
C THR A 73 -1.58 -18.63 -2.75
N GLY A 74 -1.57 -18.64 -4.08
CA GLY A 74 -2.70 -18.13 -4.87
C GLY A 74 -2.29 -17.52 -6.20
N ALA A 75 -3.30 -17.33 -7.06
CA ALA A 75 -3.17 -16.70 -8.37
C ALA A 75 -2.69 -15.24 -8.32
N PHE A 76 -3.00 -14.54 -7.24
CA PHE A 76 -2.65 -13.14 -7.01
C PHE A 76 -2.07 -12.95 -5.61
N ASN A 77 -0.89 -12.34 -5.53
CA ASN A 77 -0.30 -11.87 -4.28
C ASN A 77 -0.10 -10.36 -4.37
N ILE A 78 -0.59 -9.63 -3.36
CA ILE A 78 -0.49 -8.18 -3.31
C ILE A 78 0.44 -7.79 -2.17
N ASN A 79 1.53 -7.11 -2.50
CA ASN A 79 2.38 -6.45 -1.52
C ASN A 79 2.03 -4.96 -1.52
N ILE A 80 1.86 -4.38 -0.35
CA ILE A 80 1.59 -2.93 -0.22
C ILE A 80 2.60 -2.28 0.70
N GLN A 81 2.88 -1.01 0.43
CA GLN A 81 3.55 -0.08 1.33
C GLN A 81 2.74 1.21 1.36
N GLN A 82 2.27 1.60 2.54
CA GLN A 82 1.46 2.81 2.72
C GLN A 82 2.18 3.77 3.67
N LYS A 83 2.47 4.96 3.17
CA LYS A 83 3.03 6.07 3.95
C LYS A 83 1.92 7.03 4.38
N TYR A 84 2.06 7.55 5.59
CA TYR A 84 1.22 8.60 6.16
C TYR A 84 2.10 9.78 6.58
N GLU A 85 1.54 10.98 6.51
CA GLU A 85 2.14 12.21 7.01
C GLU A 85 1.15 12.92 7.92
N LEU A 86 1.68 13.68 8.88
CA LEU A 86 0.87 14.52 9.77
C LEU A 86 0.53 15.82 9.03
N ILE A 87 -0.72 15.94 8.56
CA ILE A 87 -1.20 17.10 7.80
C ILE A 87 -1.70 18.17 8.76
N ASP A 88 -1.30 19.42 8.50
CA ASP A 88 -1.62 20.62 9.28
C ASP A 88 -1.34 20.51 10.78
N SER A 89 -0.42 19.62 11.17
CA SER A 89 -0.15 19.25 12.57
C SER A 89 -1.37 18.70 13.34
N VAL A 90 -2.42 18.25 12.62
CA VAL A 90 -3.69 17.80 13.21
C VAL A 90 -3.90 16.30 13.02
N GLN A 91 -3.76 15.79 11.80
CA GLN A 91 -4.19 14.43 11.48
C GLN A 91 -3.17 13.69 10.63
N TRP A 92 -2.83 12.47 11.04
CA TRP A 92 -2.10 11.52 10.20
C TRP A 92 -2.99 11.06 9.05
N PHE A 93 -2.55 11.31 7.82
CA PHE A 93 -3.30 11.07 6.60
C PHE A 93 -2.46 10.28 5.58
N PRO A 94 -3.04 9.32 4.85
CA PRO A 94 -2.30 8.57 3.83
C PRO A 94 -1.85 9.50 2.71
N VAL A 95 -0.58 9.44 2.31
CA VAL A 95 -0.05 10.32 1.24
C VAL A 95 0.55 9.56 0.06
N GLN A 96 0.96 8.32 0.28
CA GLN A 96 1.54 7.49 -0.77
C GLN A 96 1.23 6.01 -0.53
N LEU A 97 0.81 5.34 -1.61
CA LEU A 97 0.61 3.90 -1.66
C LEU A 97 1.47 3.33 -2.78
N ASN A 98 2.34 2.38 -2.46
CA ASN A 98 3.01 1.53 -3.42
C ASN A 98 2.40 0.13 -3.34
N THR A 99 2.17 -0.48 -4.51
CA THR A 99 1.54 -1.79 -4.63
C THR A 99 2.30 -2.62 -5.66
N ASP A 100 2.71 -3.82 -5.27
CA ASP A 100 3.20 -4.84 -6.20
C ASP A 100 2.17 -5.96 -6.28
N LEU A 101 1.63 -6.18 -7.48
CA LEU A 101 0.71 -7.27 -7.79
C LEU A 101 1.48 -8.37 -8.52
N VAL A 102 1.74 -9.48 -7.82
CA VAL A 102 2.33 -10.68 -8.41
C VAL A 102 1.22 -11.58 -8.92
N MET A 103 1.20 -11.83 -10.22
CA MET A 103 0.19 -12.64 -10.91
C MET A 103 0.73 -14.02 -11.24
N ASN A 104 0.66 -14.94 -10.29
CA ASN A 104 1.09 -16.32 -10.47
C ASN A 104 0.23 -17.10 -11.48
N MET A 105 -0.95 -16.61 -11.83
CA MET A 105 -1.78 -17.25 -12.87
C MET A 105 -1.23 -17.08 -14.29
N LEU A 106 -0.38 -16.09 -14.52
CA LEU A 106 0.22 -15.78 -15.82
C LEU A 106 1.74 -15.84 -15.63
N GLN A 107 2.35 -16.90 -16.15
CA GLN A 107 3.79 -17.10 -16.03
C GLN A 107 4.41 -17.22 -17.42
N VAL A 108 5.60 -16.64 -17.58
CA VAL A 108 6.30 -16.54 -18.87
C VAL A 108 7.71 -17.12 -18.75
N SER A 109 8.13 -17.86 -19.77
CA SER A 109 9.51 -18.26 -20.00
C SER A 109 10.03 -17.56 -21.27
N GLU A 110 11.22 -17.94 -21.74
CA GLU A 110 11.81 -17.38 -22.96
C GLU A 110 10.92 -17.58 -24.20
N ASP A 111 10.30 -18.76 -24.32
CA ASP A 111 9.58 -19.15 -25.54
C ASP A 111 8.06 -19.38 -25.32
N GLU A 112 7.60 -19.44 -24.08
CA GLU A 112 6.22 -19.85 -23.77
C GLU A 112 5.57 -19.00 -22.68
N ALA A 113 4.26 -18.76 -22.82
CA ALA A 113 3.41 -18.21 -21.77
C ALA A 113 2.40 -19.26 -21.33
N MET A 114 2.25 -19.44 -20.02
CA MET A 114 1.32 -20.40 -19.44
C MET A 114 0.31 -19.74 -18.49
N MET A 115 -0.89 -20.31 -18.50
CA MET A 115 -1.95 -20.03 -17.54
C MET A 115 -1.95 -21.13 -16.48
N THR A 116 -1.86 -20.76 -15.20
CA THR A 116 -1.94 -21.72 -14.08
C THR A 116 -3.02 -21.30 -13.08
N ASN A 117 -3.41 -22.22 -12.20
CA ASN A 117 -4.33 -21.92 -11.10
C ASN A 117 -3.63 -21.20 -9.91
N GLY A 118 -2.43 -20.64 -10.13
CA GLY A 118 -1.60 -20.01 -9.10
C GLY A 118 -0.50 -20.91 -8.54
N GLU A 119 -0.32 -22.11 -9.09
CA GLU A 119 0.85 -22.96 -8.84
C GLU A 119 2.07 -22.32 -9.51
N VAL A 120 3.14 -22.11 -8.74
CA VAL A 120 4.38 -21.49 -9.21
C VAL A 120 5.31 -22.56 -9.76
N ASN A 121 5.76 -22.39 -11.01
CA ASN A 121 6.78 -23.24 -11.62
C ASN A 121 8.11 -22.51 -11.62
N GLU A 122 9.16 -23.13 -11.08
CA GLU A 122 10.49 -22.49 -10.95
C GLU A 122 11.14 -22.12 -12.30
N ASN A 123 10.70 -22.75 -13.40
CA ASN A 123 11.21 -22.46 -14.74
C ASN A 123 10.52 -21.27 -15.42
N TYR A 124 9.50 -20.69 -14.78
CA TYR A 124 8.73 -19.58 -15.33
C TYR A 124 8.71 -18.39 -14.37
N LEU A 125 8.67 -17.18 -14.93
CA LEU A 125 8.62 -15.95 -14.18
C LEU A 125 7.16 -15.46 -14.09
N PRO A 126 6.66 -15.08 -12.90
CA PRO A 126 5.33 -14.49 -12.79
C PRO A 126 5.33 -13.07 -13.36
N LEU A 127 4.19 -12.64 -13.89
CA LEU A 127 4.02 -11.23 -14.26
C LEU A 127 3.83 -10.37 -13.00
N ILE A 128 4.52 -9.23 -12.95
CA ILE A 128 4.45 -8.27 -11.83
C ILE A 128 3.87 -6.96 -12.35
N GLY A 129 2.75 -6.54 -11.77
CA GLY A 129 2.22 -5.19 -11.92
C GLY A 129 2.71 -4.30 -10.78
N VAL A 130 3.23 -3.12 -11.10
CA VAL A 130 3.66 -2.13 -10.10
C VAL A 130 2.73 -0.92 -10.17
N GLY A 131 2.16 -0.54 -9.04
CA GLY A 131 1.30 0.62 -8.89
C GLY A 131 1.86 1.58 -7.84
N LYS A 132 1.83 2.88 -8.15
CA LYS A 132 2.17 3.94 -7.20
C LYS A 132 1.08 5.00 -7.24
N SER A 133 0.60 5.42 -6.08
CA SER A 133 -0.38 6.49 -5.93
C SER A 133 0.15 7.51 -4.95
N TYR A 134 -0.05 8.79 -5.28
CA TYR A 134 0.38 9.92 -4.48
C TYR A 134 -0.79 10.88 -4.30
N LEU A 135 -1.03 11.33 -3.08
CA LEU A 135 -1.97 12.40 -2.80
C LEU A 135 -1.18 13.71 -2.61
N SER A 136 -1.67 14.78 -3.20
CA SER A 136 -1.15 16.16 -3.06
C SER A 136 -2.29 17.11 -2.72
N ASP A 137 -1.94 18.31 -2.28
CA ASP A 137 -2.90 19.40 -2.00
C ASP A 137 -4.02 18.97 -1.03
N ILE A 138 -3.62 18.20 -0.01
CA ILE A 138 -4.53 17.61 0.97
C ILE A 138 -5.09 18.71 1.87
N SER A 139 -6.41 18.88 1.84
CA SER A 139 -7.16 19.73 2.77
C SER A 139 -8.01 18.84 3.67
N LEU A 140 -7.77 18.89 4.98
CA LEU A 140 -8.49 18.05 5.96
C LEU A 140 -9.95 18.47 6.17
N ASN A 141 -10.24 19.77 6.10
CA ASN A 141 -11.57 20.33 6.34
C ASN A 141 -11.98 21.31 5.22
N PRO A 142 -12.14 20.82 3.98
CA PRO A 142 -12.60 21.65 2.87
C PRO A 142 -14.06 22.09 3.11
N ASP A 143 -14.39 23.32 2.72
CA ASP A 143 -15.76 23.85 2.79
C ASP A 143 -16.61 23.31 1.62
N TYR A 144 -16.88 22.00 1.63
CA TYR A 144 -17.76 21.36 0.64
C TYR A 144 -19.22 21.41 1.07
N LYS A 145 -20.09 21.78 0.12
CA LYS A 145 -21.54 21.73 0.26
C LYS A 145 -22.04 20.46 -0.40
N ARG A 146 -23.20 19.96 0.04
CA ARG A 146 -23.83 18.76 -0.54
C ARG A 146 -23.96 18.80 -2.07
N ARG A 147 -24.17 19.99 -2.64
CA ARG A 147 -24.29 20.20 -4.09
C ARG A 147 -22.99 19.99 -4.86
N ASP A 148 -21.83 20.05 -4.18
CA ASP A 148 -20.52 19.90 -4.81
C ASP A 148 -20.20 18.42 -5.07
N PHE A 149 -20.88 17.50 -4.37
CA PHE A 149 -20.83 16.05 -4.60
C PHE A 149 -21.81 15.64 -5.72
N THR A 150 -21.44 15.90 -6.97
CA THR A 150 -22.15 15.40 -8.17
C THR A 150 -21.59 14.04 -8.61
N GLN A 151 -22.23 13.38 -9.58
CA GLN A 151 -21.86 12.02 -10.04
C GLN A 151 -20.60 11.97 -10.93
N ILE A 152 -19.86 13.07 -11.10
CA ILE A 152 -18.68 13.12 -11.96
C ILE A 152 -17.45 12.79 -11.10
N ASP A 153 -16.88 11.60 -11.33
CA ASP A 153 -15.76 11.08 -10.55
C ASP A 153 -14.38 11.49 -11.11
N ILE A 154 -14.31 12.08 -12.32
CA ILE A 154 -13.06 12.50 -12.95
C ILE A 154 -13.29 13.79 -13.77
N GLU A 155 -12.61 14.87 -13.39
CA GLU A 155 -12.55 16.11 -14.15
C GLU A 155 -11.15 16.26 -14.76
N VAL A 156 -11.10 16.47 -16.07
CA VAL A 156 -9.86 16.75 -16.80
C VAL A 156 -9.98 18.17 -17.36
N SER A 157 -9.00 19.02 -17.07
CA SER A 157 -9.00 20.40 -17.58
C SER A 157 -9.01 20.44 -19.10
N ASP A 158 -9.76 21.38 -19.66
CA ASP A 158 -9.82 21.59 -21.12
C ASP A 158 -8.42 21.87 -21.69
N GLY A 159 -8.07 21.17 -22.78
CA GLY A 159 -6.75 21.25 -23.41
C GLY A 159 -5.62 20.51 -22.70
N ALA A 160 -5.89 19.67 -21.70
CA ALA A 160 -4.89 18.81 -21.07
C ALA A 160 -4.17 17.91 -22.10
N GLU A 161 -4.89 17.43 -23.12
CA GLU A 161 -4.36 16.62 -24.22
C GLU A 161 -3.36 17.37 -25.12
N LYS A 162 -3.37 18.71 -25.08
CA LYS A 162 -2.48 19.57 -25.86
C LYS A 162 -1.21 19.96 -25.11
N LYS A 163 -1.09 19.59 -23.83
CA LYS A 163 0.10 19.86 -23.03
C LYS A 163 1.21 18.88 -23.39
N ASP A 164 2.42 19.41 -23.54
CA ASP A 164 3.58 18.62 -23.93
C ASP A 164 4.24 17.91 -22.74
N SER A 165 5.20 17.04 -23.04
CA SER A 165 5.95 16.32 -22.01
C SER A 165 6.72 17.25 -21.07
N VAL A 166 7.17 18.42 -21.55
CA VAL A 166 7.89 19.40 -20.73
C VAL A 166 6.97 19.95 -19.63
N PHE A 167 5.75 20.36 -20.01
CA PHE A 167 4.72 20.76 -19.06
C PHE A 167 4.43 19.65 -18.06
N TRP A 168 4.13 18.43 -18.52
CA TRP A 168 3.76 17.33 -17.62
C TRP A 168 4.90 16.90 -16.68
N ASN A 169 6.16 17.03 -17.11
CA ASN A 169 7.31 16.72 -16.27
C ASN A 169 7.44 17.65 -15.05
N THR A 170 6.82 18.83 -15.06
CA THR A 170 6.82 19.73 -13.88
C THR A 170 5.87 19.24 -12.77
N TYR A 171 4.89 18.40 -13.09
CA TYR A 171 3.89 17.89 -12.14
C TYR A 171 4.09 16.40 -11.79
N ARG A 172 4.80 15.64 -12.62
CA ARG A 172 5.09 14.23 -12.37
C ARG A 172 5.99 14.08 -11.14
N LYS A 173 5.56 13.27 -10.17
CA LYS A 173 6.44 12.87 -9.05
C LYS A 173 7.55 11.91 -9.49
N ASP A 174 7.24 11.02 -10.43
CA ASP A 174 8.19 10.06 -11.01
C ASP A 174 8.25 10.24 -12.55
N PRO A 175 9.44 10.13 -13.17
CA PRO A 175 9.57 10.15 -14.63
C PRO A 175 8.93 8.92 -15.28
N LEU A 176 8.56 9.05 -16.55
CA LEU A 176 8.16 7.90 -17.36
C LEU A 176 9.42 7.12 -17.76
N SER A 177 9.41 5.81 -17.51
CA SER A 177 10.45 4.86 -17.96
C SER A 177 10.40 4.63 -19.46
#